data_AF-A0A438MTZ7-F1
#
_entry.id   AF-A0A438MTZ7-F1
#
_cell.length_a   1.000
_cell.length_b   1.000
_cell.length_c   1.000
_cell.angle_alpha   90.00
_cell.angle_beta   90.00
_cell.angle_gamma   90.00
#
_symmetry.space_group_name_H-M   'P 1'
#
loop_
_entity.id
_entity.type
_entity.pdbx_description
1 polymer ?
#
loop_
_entity_poly.entity_id
_entity_poly.type
_entity_poly.pdbx_seq_one_letter_code
_entity_poly.pdbx_strand_id
1 'polypeptide(L)'
;MASQKTGPPYASPIASIGGIPTVGVDVAICSVFIFLFVVAAAGHMTIFVKNRKRGHKFLMSGAMYGFCLARIATMVMRIVWAVYPDDVQVAMAAQILVSAGVIVLFIINLIFAQRIIRAAHPNFGWQKTVSVAFKVIDALIVVMLAMVITATVQSYYTLNPDIRKVDRDLQLTAGTYLMFVSFLPIPLVVFTLIVPRKTRLEKFGSGRWRSKITILLVSAVLLCLGASFRAGTSYRNPRPRASPAWYHAKWCFYFFNFAIETVVVYLYLLLRVDRRFHIPNGSKGAGDYSGGVNSEPGVPATRGSRFSMGSTHRVLSEEEVFDDEMPTGDEKSIEGQV
;
A
#
# COMPACT_ATOMS: atom_id res chain seq x y z
N MET A 1 -25.88 21.81 -31.44
CA MET A 1 -25.92 20.36 -31.78
C MET A 1 -24.50 19.93 -32.11
N ALA A 2 -23.77 19.38 -31.14
CA ALA A 2 -22.40 18.94 -31.36
C ALA A 2 -22.41 17.63 -32.17
N SER A 3 -21.62 17.59 -33.25
CA SER A 3 -21.42 16.43 -34.10
C SER A 3 -21.03 15.22 -33.23
N GLN A 4 -21.91 14.23 -33.13
CA GLN A 4 -21.57 12.91 -32.60
C GLN A 4 -20.48 12.35 -33.52
N LYS A 5 -19.23 12.30 -33.04
CA LYS A 5 -18.17 11.55 -33.71
C LYS A 5 -18.71 10.15 -33.99
N THR A 6 -18.83 9.80 -35.27
CA THR A 6 -19.38 8.53 -35.77
C THR A 6 -18.42 7.33 -35.59
N GLY A 7 -17.36 7.50 -34.80
CA GLY A 7 -16.34 6.48 -34.56
C GLY A 7 -15.84 6.48 -33.11
N PRO A 8 -15.14 5.41 -32.70
CA PRO A 8 -14.62 5.26 -31.34
C PRO A 8 -13.52 6.32 -31.04
N PRO A 9 -13.26 6.64 -29.75
CA PRO A 9 -13.90 6.10 -28.56
C PRO A 9 -15.31 6.65 -28.30
N TYR A 10 -16.21 5.77 -27.89
CA TYR A 10 -17.62 6.07 -27.58
C TYR A 10 -17.80 6.47 -26.12
N ALA A 11 -18.61 7.50 -25.85
CA ALA A 11 -18.91 7.91 -24.49
C ALA A 11 -19.67 6.81 -23.71
N SER A 12 -19.13 6.36 -22.57
CA SER A 12 -19.77 5.31 -21.75
C SER A 12 -21.17 5.73 -21.28
N PRO A 13 -22.26 5.01 -21.57
CA PRO A 13 -23.62 5.40 -21.16
C PRO A 13 -23.88 5.26 -19.65
N ILE A 14 -22.93 4.68 -18.91
CA ILE A 14 -23.05 4.33 -17.49
C ILE A 14 -22.50 5.47 -16.62
N ALA A 15 -23.17 5.75 -15.49
CA ALA A 15 -22.69 6.68 -14.50
C ALA A 15 -21.37 6.18 -13.88
N SER A 16 -20.34 7.02 -13.91
CA SER A 16 -19.07 6.76 -13.21
C SER A 16 -19.09 7.35 -11.81
N ILE A 17 -18.27 6.82 -10.90
CA ILE A 17 -18.11 7.40 -9.56
C ILE A 17 -17.53 8.82 -9.73
N GLY A 18 -18.18 9.80 -9.10
CA GLY A 18 -17.84 11.21 -9.23
C GLY A 18 -18.47 11.90 -10.43
N GLY A 19 -19.17 11.18 -11.30
CA GLY A 19 -19.84 11.72 -12.47
C GLY A 19 -18.92 12.54 -13.39
N ILE A 20 -19.56 13.38 -14.22
CA ILE A 20 -18.87 14.33 -15.09
C ILE A 20 -18.37 15.50 -14.23
N PRO A 21 -17.06 15.80 -14.25
CA PRO A 21 -16.51 16.92 -13.50
C PRO A 21 -17.00 18.26 -14.07
N THR A 22 -17.07 19.27 -13.21
CA THR A 22 -17.51 20.63 -13.55
C THR A 22 -16.50 21.64 -13.04
N VAL A 23 -16.24 22.68 -13.83
CA VAL A 23 -15.26 23.74 -13.49
C VAL A 23 -15.51 24.33 -12.10
N GLY A 24 -16.75 24.69 -11.77
CA GLY A 24 -17.07 25.39 -10.52
C GLY A 24 -16.84 24.60 -9.23
N VAL A 25 -16.67 23.28 -9.29
CA VAL A 25 -16.51 22.42 -8.09
C VAL A 25 -15.23 21.61 -8.17
N ASP A 26 -15.03 20.86 -9.26
CA ASP A 26 -13.93 19.90 -9.36
C ASP A 26 -12.58 20.62 -9.44
N VAL A 27 -12.49 21.80 -10.07
CA VAL A 27 -11.22 22.54 -10.17
C VAL A 27 -10.72 22.95 -8.80
N ALA A 28 -11.57 23.53 -7.96
CA ALA A 28 -11.20 23.94 -6.61
C ALA A 28 -10.73 22.74 -5.76
N ILE A 29 -11.49 21.64 -5.77
CA ILE A 29 -11.16 20.45 -4.99
C ILE A 29 -9.84 19.82 -5.50
N CYS A 30 -9.68 19.68 -6.81
CA CYS A 30 -8.46 19.15 -7.41
C CYS A 30 -7.24 20.03 -7.12
N SER A 31 -7.36 21.36 -7.15
CA SER A 31 -6.26 22.27 -6.79
C SER A 31 -5.78 22.06 -5.36
N VAL A 32 -6.69 21.84 -4.40
CA VAL A 32 -6.33 21.52 -3.01
C VAL A 32 -5.58 20.19 -2.94
N PHE A 33 -6.07 19.14 -3.59
CA PHE A 33 -5.38 17.84 -3.61
C PHE A 33 -4.01 17.92 -4.29
N ILE A 34 -3.89 18.67 -5.40
CA ILE A 34 -2.59 18.90 -6.07
C ILE A 34 -1.62 19.53 -5.08
N PHE A 35 -2.02 20.60 -4.39
CA PHE A 35 -1.19 21.23 -3.36
C PHE A 35 -0.74 20.23 -2.29
N LEU A 36 -1.68 19.45 -1.73
CA LEU A 36 -1.37 18.45 -0.70
C LEU A 36 -0.40 17.37 -1.21
N PHE A 37 -0.56 16.90 -2.44
CA PHE A 37 0.35 15.90 -3.02
C PHE A 37 1.71 16.49 -3.41
N VAL A 38 1.80 17.76 -3.81
CA VAL A 38 3.07 18.45 -4.05
C VAL A 38 3.88 18.54 -2.76
N VAL A 39 3.25 18.98 -1.66
CA VAL A 39 3.89 19.05 -0.34
C VAL A 39 4.36 17.66 0.11
N ALA A 40 3.50 16.65 -0.03
CA ALA A 40 3.86 15.27 0.31
C ALA A 40 5.00 14.71 -0.56
N ALA A 41 4.99 14.99 -1.87
CA ALA A 41 6.03 14.60 -2.81
C ALA A 41 7.38 15.21 -2.41
N ALA A 42 7.40 16.51 -2.13
CA ALA A 42 8.60 17.21 -1.66
C ALA A 42 9.13 16.60 -0.35
N GLY A 43 8.24 16.28 0.59
CA GLY A 43 8.59 15.61 1.85
C GLY A 43 9.23 14.23 1.64
N HIS A 44 8.56 13.34 0.90
CA HIS A 44 9.05 11.99 0.63
C HIS A 44 10.36 11.99 -0.19
N MET A 45 10.49 12.89 -1.17
CA MET A 45 11.72 13.05 -1.94
C MET A 45 12.88 13.56 -1.09
N THR A 46 12.63 14.55 -0.22
CA THR A 46 13.64 15.07 0.71
C THR A 46 14.14 13.98 1.64
N ILE A 47 13.23 13.17 2.20
CA ILE A 47 13.57 12.01 3.02
C ILE A 47 14.40 11.01 2.23
N PHE A 48 13.98 10.66 1.01
CA PHE A 48 14.66 9.69 0.17
C PHE A 48 16.10 10.10 -0.14
N VAL A 49 16.30 11.36 -0.56
CA VAL A 49 17.64 11.90 -0.86
C VAL A 49 18.50 11.94 0.40
N LYS A 50 17.97 12.43 1.53
CA LYS A 50 18.72 12.50 2.79
C LYS A 50 19.12 11.11 3.31
N ASN A 51 18.23 10.13 3.20
CA ASN A 51 18.51 8.75 3.61
C ASN A 51 19.55 8.10 2.69
N ARG A 52 19.41 8.28 1.37
CA ARG A 52 20.38 7.78 0.38
C ARG A 52 21.78 8.35 0.60
N LYS A 53 21.90 9.65 0.89
CA LYS A 53 23.18 10.31 1.24
C LYS A 53 23.83 9.73 2.50
N ARG A 54 23.06 9.11 3.40
CA ARG A 54 23.52 8.48 4.65
C ARG A 54 23.66 6.95 4.53
N GLY A 55 23.59 6.38 3.32
CA GLY A 55 23.63 4.93 3.12
C GLY A 55 22.35 4.18 3.54
N HIS A 56 21.34 4.87 4.04
CA HIS A 56 20.04 4.30 4.41
C HIS A 56 19.16 4.11 3.16
N LYS A 57 19.08 2.88 2.65
CA LYS A 57 18.27 2.58 1.45
C LYS A 57 16.83 2.24 1.85
N PHE A 58 15.93 3.21 1.69
CA PHE A 58 14.49 3.00 1.89
C PHE A 58 13.71 3.31 0.62
N LEU A 59 13.54 2.31 -0.24
CA LEU A 59 12.90 2.43 -1.55
C LEU A 59 11.43 2.91 -1.47
N MET A 60 10.73 2.65 -0.37
CA MET A 60 9.32 3.05 -0.25
C MET A 60 9.15 4.57 -0.22
N SER A 61 10.11 5.36 0.27
CA SER A 61 10.03 6.82 0.17
C SER A 61 10.07 7.29 -1.30
N GLY A 62 10.86 6.62 -2.15
CA GLY A 62 10.86 6.87 -3.59
C GLY A 62 9.55 6.45 -4.26
N ALA A 63 9.00 5.30 -3.86
CA ALA A 63 7.68 4.84 -4.34
C ALA A 63 6.56 5.81 -3.93
N MET A 64 6.57 6.33 -2.70
CA MET A 64 5.62 7.34 -2.22
C MET A 64 5.73 8.68 -2.98
N TYR A 65 6.95 9.10 -3.34
CA TYR A 65 7.14 10.24 -4.23
C TYR A 65 6.49 10.00 -5.60
N GLY A 66 6.78 8.86 -6.23
CA GLY A 66 6.17 8.50 -7.52
C GLY A 66 4.63 8.40 -7.45
N PHE A 67 4.10 7.86 -6.36
CA PHE A 67 2.67 7.83 -6.07
C PHE A 67 2.07 9.25 -6.03
N CYS A 68 2.72 10.20 -5.35
CA CYS A 68 2.24 11.58 -5.28
C CYS A 68 2.22 12.23 -6.68
N LEU A 69 3.24 11.99 -7.51
CA LEU A 69 3.26 12.48 -8.90
C LEU A 69 2.12 11.89 -9.74
N ALA A 70 1.86 10.59 -9.60
CA ALA A 70 0.74 9.94 -10.29
C ALA A 70 -0.61 10.55 -9.86
N ARG A 71 -0.77 10.87 -8.57
CA ARG A 71 -1.98 11.55 -8.06
C ARG A 71 -2.10 13.00 -8.51
N ILE A 72 -1.01 13.75 -8.62
CA ILE A 72 -1.02 15.07 -9.25
C ILE A 72 -1.49 14.97 -10.71
N ALA A 73 -0.92 14.06 -11.50
CA ALA A 73 -1.33 13.83 -12.88
C ALA A 73 -2.82 13.43 -12.98
N THR A 74 -3.30 12.60 -12.04
CA THR A 74 -4.72 12.23 -11.96
C THR A 74 -5.61 13.45 -11.74
N MET A 75 -5.26 14.34 -10.80
CA MET A 75 -6.02 15.57 -10.53
C MET A 75 -5.97 16.55 -11.70
N VAL A 76 -4.81 16.70 -12.35
CA VAL A 76 -4.69 17.53 -13.55
C VAL A 76 -5.60 17.00 -14.66
N MET A 77 -5.60 15.69 -14.94
CA MET A 77 -6.52 15.14 -15.95
C MET A 77 -7.99 15.27 -15.56
N ARG A 78 -8.32 15.23 -14.27
CA ARG A 78 -9.67 15.52 -13.77
C ARG A 78 -10.09 16.98 -14.03
N ILE A 79 -9.17 17.94 -13.86
CA ILE A 79 -9.37 19.36 -14.20
C ILE A 79 -9.55 19.53 -15.71
N VAL A 80 -8.69 18.91 -16.52
CA VAL A 80 -8.79 18.98 -17.99
C VAL A 80 -10.14 18.42 -18.44
N TRP A 81 -10.61 17.30 -17.87
CA TRP A 81 -11.94 16.78 -18.16
C TRP A 81 -13.06 17.73 -17.72
N ALA A 82 -12.89 18.51 -16.65
CA ALA A 82 -13.88 19.50 -16.24
C ALA A 82 -14.04 20.65 -17.26
N VAL A 83 -12.96 21.00 -17.96
CA VAL A 83 -12.93 22.04 -19.00
C VAL A 83 -13.39 21.50 -20.34
N TYR A 84 -13.10 20.23 -20.64
CA TYR A 84 -13.49 19.53 -21.88
C TYR A 84 -14.38 18.31 -21.59
N PRO A 85 -15.61 18.52 -21.07
CA PRO A 85 -16.47 17.43 -20.57
C PRO A 85 -16.92 16.45 -21.64
N ASP A 86 -17.05 16.91 -22.89
CA ASP A 86 -17.50 16.12 -24.03
C ASP A 86 -16.37 15.34 -24.72
N ASP A 87 -15.12 15.55 -24.31
CA ASP A 87 -13.97 14.80 -24.86
C ASP A 87 -13.85 13.42 -24.20
N VAL A 88 -14.21 12.40 -24.97
CA VAL A 88 -14.18 11.00 -24.52
C VAL A 88 -12.75 10.49 -24.24
N GLN A 89 -11.75 10.97 -24.98
CA GLN A 89 -10.35 10.54 -24.76
C GLN A 89 -9.83 11.08 -23.43
N VAL A 90 -10.15 12.34 -23.12
CA VAL A 90 -9.82 12.96 -21.83
C VAL A 90 -10.53 12.23 -20.69
N ALA A 91 -11.82 11.94 -20.84
CA ALA A 91 -12.59 11.19 -19.84
C ALA A 91 -11.99 9.79 -19.59
N MET A 92 -11.66 9.06 -20.65
CA MET A 92 -11.03 7.74 -20.56
C MET A 92 -9.67 7.80 -19.86
N ALA A 93 -8.80 8.75 -20.26
CA ALA A 93 -7.49 8.94 -19.65
C ALA A 93 -7.59 9.27 -18.15
N ALA A 94 -8.55 10.12 -17.76
CA ALA A 94 -8.80 10.42 -16.36
C ALA A 94 -9.17 9.16 -15.56
N GLN A 95 -10.04 8.29 -16.10
CA GLN A 95 -10.45 7.06 -15.41
C GLN A 95 -9.32 6.03 -15.27
N ILE A 96 -8.45 5.93 -16.28
CA ILE A 96 -7.26 5.06 -16.23
C ILE A 96 -6.32 5.50 -15.09
N LEU A 97 -6.03 6.80 -15.00
CA LEU A 97 -5.15 7.34 -13.96
C LEU A 97 -5.72 7.18 -12.54
N VAL A 98 -7.04 7.34 -12.38
CA VAL A 98 -7.74 7.10 -11.10
C VAL A 98 -7.47 5.67 -10.62
N SER A 99 -7.65 4.70 -11.51
CA SER A 99 -7.50 3.26 -11.21
C SER A 99 -6.05 2.88 -10.89
N ALA A 100 -5.08 3.42 -11.63
CA ALA A 100 -3.67 3.03 -11.51
C ALA A 100 -3.02 3.48 -10.19
N GLY A 101 -3.40 4.63 -9.64
CA GLY A 101 -2.64 5.26 -8.56
C GLY A 101 -2.60 4.47 -7.24
N VAL A 102 -3.67 3.77 -6.84
CA VAL A 102 -3.78 3.22 -5.46
C VAL A 102 -2.80 2.08 -5.17
N ILE A 103 -2.32 1.41 -6.21
CA ILE A 103 -1.63 0.12 -6.12
C ILE A 103 -0.32 0.20 -5.33
N VAL A 104 0.39 1.32 -5.45
CA VAL A 104 1.65 1.53 -4.74
C VAL A 104 1.45 1.40 -3.22
N LEU A 105 0.34 1.93 -2.69
CA LEU A 105 0.05 1.85 -1.26
C LEU A 105 -0.27 0.44 -0.79
N PHE A 106 -0.96 -0.37 -1.62
CA PHE A 106 -1.23 -1.77 -1.32
C PHE A 106 0.07 -2.59 -1.25
N ILE A 107 0.96 -2.42 -2.23
CA ILE A 107 2.26 -3.08 -2.27
C ILE A 107 3.09 -2.68 -1.04
N ILE A 108 3.13 -1.40 -0.69
CA ILE A 108 3.86 -0.92 0.50
C ILE A 108 3.33 -1.58 1.78
N ASN A 109 2.00 -1.62 1.97
CA ASN A 109 1.39 -2.27 3.12
C ASN A 109 1.70 -3.78 3.18
N LEU A 110 1.65 -4.49 2.05
CA LEU A 110 2.01 -5.91 1.99
C LEU A 110 3.47 -6.14 2.35
N ILE A 111 4.37 -5.31 1.84
CA ILE A 111 5.79 -5.40 2.19
C ILE A 111 5.98 -5.13 3.69
N PHE A 112 5.29 -4.15 4.27
CA PHE A 112 5.34 -3.92 5.72
C PHE A 112 4.76 -5.10 6.52
N ALA A 113 3.67 -5.72 6.07
CA ALA A 113 3.11 -6.92 6.68
C ALA A 113 4.14 -8.07 6.66
N GLN A 114 4.79 -8.31 5.51
CA GLN A 114 5.83 -9.32 5.37
C GLN A 114 7.01 -9.06 6.32
N ARG A 115 7.43 -7.80 6.48
CA ARG A 115 8.51 -7.42 7.41
C ARG A 115 8.11 -7.70 8.86
N ILE A 116 6.87 -7.39 9.25
CA ILE A 116 6.37 -7.69 10.60
C ILE A 116 6.33 -9.20 10.84
N ILE A 117 5.84 -10.01 9.89
CA ILE A 117 5.83 -11.47 10.01
C ILE A 117 7.24 -12.03 10.16
N ARG A 118 8.19 -11.56 9.34
CA ARG A 118 9.60 -12.01 9.40
C ARG A 118 10.26 -11.66 10.72
N ALA A 119 9.93 -10.52 11.31
CA ALA A 119 10.47 -10.11 12.60
C ALA A 119 9.82 -10.83 13.78
N ALA A 120 8.50 -11.06 13.72
CA ALA A 120 7.73 -11.71 14.79
C ALA A 120 7.92 -13.23 14.81
N HIS A 121 7.99 -13.85 13.64
CA HIS A 121 8.07 -15.30 13.44
C HIS A 121 9.12 -15.65 12.37
N PRO A 122 10.43 -15.50 12.65
CA PRO A 122 11.50 -15.64 11.67
C PRO A 122 11.50 -17.00 10.96
N ASN A 123 11.32 -18.10 11.70
CA ASN A 123 11.29 -19.45 11.13
C ASN A 123 10.17 -19.68 10.12
N PHE A 124 9.06 -18.95 10.24
CA PHE A 124 7.93 -19.02 9.30
C PHE A 124 8.04 -17.96 8.21
N GLY A 125 8.29 -16.69 8.57
CA GLY A 125 8.34 -15.57 7.64
C GLY A 125 9.47 -15.63 6.60
N TRP A 126 10.56 -16.33 6.92
CA TRP A 126 11.68 -16.55 6.00
C TRP A 126 11.57 -17.82 5.16
N GLN A 127 10.51 -18.63 5.33
CA GLN A 127 10.29 -19.78 4.46
C GLN A 127 10.17 -19.32 3.01
N LYS A 128 10.76 -20.11 2.10
CA LYS A 128 10.74 -19.82 0.65
C LYS A 128 9.30 -19.70 0.15
N THR A 129 8.41 -20.57 0.59
CA THR A 129 6.99 -20.58 0.22
C THR A 129 6.30 -19.25 0.57
N VAL A 130 6.45 -18.77 1.81
CA VAL A 130 5.89 -17.48 2.24
C VAL A 130 6.49 -16.34 1.41
N SER A 131 7.80 -16.34 1.21
CA SER A 131 8.48 -15.29 0.44
C SER A 131 8.07 -15.27 -1.04
N VAL A 132 7.84 -16.42 -1.65
CA VAL A 132 7.34 -16.54 -3.03
C VAL A 132 5.87 -16.14 -3.10
N ALA A 133 5.04 -16.53 -2.12
CA ALA A 133 3.63 -16.16 -2.08
C ALA A 133 3.42 -14.64 -2.09
N PHE A 134 4.16 -13.88 -1.28
CA PHE A 134 4.11 -12.41 -1.30
C PHE A 134 4.51 -11.84 -2.67
N LYS A 135 5.57 -12.38 -3.31
CA LYS A 135 5.99 -11.92 -4.65
C LYS A 135 4.95 -12.22 -5.72
N VAL A 136 4.30 -13.38 -5.65
CA VAL A 136 3.22 -13.76 -6.57
C VAL A 136 2.02 -12.85 -6.38
N ILE A 137 1.64 -12.55 -5.14
CA ILE A 137 0.57 -11.59 -4.83
C ILE A 137 0.93 -10.21 -5.41
N ASP A 138 2.13 -9.70 -5.15
CA ASP A 138 2.57 -8.41 -5.68
C ASP A 138 2.58 -8.37 -7.23
N ALA A 139 3.03 -9.45 -7.87
CA ALA A 139 3.01 -9.55 -9.33
C ALA A 139 1.58 -9.59 -9.89
N LEU A 140 0.67 -10.31 -9.25
CA LEU A 140 -0.73 -10.39 -9.63
C LEU A 140 -1.44 -9.04 -9.51
N ILE A 141 -1.05 -8.16 -8.56
CA ILE A 141 -1.58 -6.79 -8.49
C ILE A 141 -1.30 -6.04 -9.81
N VAL A 142 -0.10 -6.17 -10.37
CA VAL A 142 0.28 -5.52 -11.63
C VAL A 142 -0.49 -6.12 -12.81
N VAL A 143 -0.67 -7.44 -12.83
CA VAL A 143 -1.49 -8.13 -13.86
C VAL A 143 -2.94 -7.67 -13.81
N MET A 144 -3.53 -7.59 -12.62
CA MET A 144 -4.92 -7.12 -12.43
C MET A 144 -5.08 -5.66 -12.84
N LEU A 145 -4.07 -4.81 -12.63
CA LEU A 145 -4.08 -3.45 -13.16
C LEU A 145 -4.10 -3.44 -14.69
N ALA A 146 -3.19 -4.19 -15.32
CA ALA A 146 -3.14 -4.26 -16.77
C ALA A 146 -4.50 -4.72 -17.34
N MET A 147 -5.12 -5.72 -16.72
CA MET A 147 -6.47 -6.20 -17.05
C MET A 147 -7.55 -5.11 -16.91
N VAL A 148 -7.55 -4.33 -15.82
CA VAL A 148 -8.51 -3.22 -15.66
C VAL A 148 -8.31 -2.16 -16.73
N ILE A 149 -7.06 -1.80 -17.03
CA ILE A 149 -6.76 -0.78 -18.05
C ILE A 149 -7.22 -1.27 -19.42
N THR A 150 -6.88 -2.49 -19.82
CA THR A 150 -7.27 -3.03 -21.13
C THR A 150 -8.78 -3.16 -21.25
N ALA A 151 -9.46 -3.71 -20.24
CA ALA A 151 -10.92 -3.80 -20.23
C ALA A 151 -11.59 -2.42 -20.23
N THR A 152 -11.02 -1.44 -19.50
CA THR A 152 -11.51 -0.06 -19.54
C THR A 152 -11.39 0.50 -20.93
N VAL A 153 -10.20 0.49 -21.55
CA VAL A 153 -9.99 1.01 -22.91
C VAL A 153 -10.90 0.30 -23.90
N GLN A 154 -10.94 -1.03 -23.92
CA GLN A 154 -11.77 -1.81 -24.84
C GLN A 154 -13.25 -1.43 -24.74
N SER A 155 -13.78 -1.20 -23.52
CA SER A 155 -15.16 -0.80 -23.32
C SER A 155 -15.55 0.52 -24.00
N TYR A 156 -14.59 1.43 -24.21
CA TYR A 156 -14.77 2.68 -24.97
C TYR A 156 -14.69 2.47 -26.49
N TYR A 157 -14.04 1.41 -26.98
CA TYR A 157 -13.85 1.18 -28.42
C TYR A 157 -14.83 0.19 -29.03
N THR A 158 -15.67 -0.47 -28.21
CA THR A 158 -16.67 -1.44 -28.68
C THR A 158 -18.10 -1.00 -28.37
N LEU A 159 -19.02 -1.31 -29.28
CA LEU A 159 -20.47 -1.23 -29.08
C LEU A 159 -21.10 -2.60 -28.84
N ASN A 160 -20.35 -3.69 -28.99
CA ASN A 160 -20.84 -5.04 -28.83
C ASN A 160 -21.17 -5.30 -27.34
N PRO A 161 -22.43 -5.64 -27.00
CA PRO A 161 -22.84 -5.86 -25.62
C PRO A 161 -22.12 -7.04 -24.96
N ASP A 162 -21.76 -8.09 -25.71
CA ASP A 162 -21.09 -9.27 -25.13
C ASP A 162 -19.64 -8.98 -24.77
N ILE A 163 -18.93 -8.20 -25.58
CA ILE A 163 -17.58 -7.72 -25.24
C ILE A 163 -17.62 -6.85 -23.98
N ARG A 164 -18.61 -5.96 -23.87
CA ARG A 164 -18.78 -5.11 -22.68
C ARG A 164 -19.12 -5.90 -21.41
N LYS A 165 -19.83 -7.03 -21.53
CA LYS A 165 -20.07 -7.94 -20.39
C LYS A 165 -18.75 -8.56 -19.93
N VAL A 166 -17.94 -9.07 -20.86
CA VAL A 166 -16.61 -9.61 -20.55
C VAL A 166 -15.71 -8.54 -19.92
N ASP A 167 -15.66 -7.33 -20.48
CA ASP A 167 -14.89 -6.21 -19.91
C ASP A 167 -15.34 -5.89 -18.48
N ARG A 168 -16.64 -5.91 -18.22
CA ARG A 168 -17.20 -5.71 -16.88
C ARG A 168 -16.76 -6.83 -15.93
N ASP A 169 -16.81 -8.09 -16.35
CA ASP A 169 -16.40 -9.22 -15.51
C ASP A 169 -14.90 -9.18 -15.20
N LEU A 170 -14.06 -8.75 -16.16
CA LEU A 170 -12.64 -8.50 -15.95
C LEU A 170 -12.41 -7.38 -14.92
N GLN A 171 -13.12 -6.25 -15.06
CA GLN A 171 -13.04 -5.14 -14.10
C GLN A 171 -13.49 -5.54 -12.70
N LEU A 172 -14.57 -6.34 -12.59
CA LEU A 172 -15.06 -6.86 -11.32
C LEU A 172 -14.05 -7.80 -10.68
N THR A 173 -13.50 -8.73 -11.44
CA THR A 173 -12.51 -9.71 -10.97
C THR A 173 -11.27 -8.99 -10.42
N ALA A 174 -10.72 -8.06 -11.18
CA ALA A 174 -9.56 -7.29 -10.77
C ALA A 174 -9.86 -6.36 -9.59
N GLY A 175 -11.02 -5.70 -9.58
CA GLY A 175 -11.45 -4.86 -8.45
C GLY A 175 -11.58 -5.66 -7.14
N THR A 176 -12.13 -6.86 -7.21
CA THR A 176 -12.24 -7.79 -6.07
C THR A 176 -10.90 -8.28 -5.60
N TYR A 177 -10.00 -8.60 -6.53
CA TYR A 177 -8.63 -8.98 -6.18
C TYR A 177 -7.90 -7.84 -5.43
N LEU A 178 -7.98 -6.61 -5.95
CA LEU A 178 -7.37 -5.44 -5.31
C LEU A 178 -7.98 -5.16 -3.93
N MET A 179 -9.30 -5.34 -3.76
CA MET A 179 -9.96 -5.28 -2.46
C MET A 179 -9.41 -6.34 -1.50
N PHE A 180 -9.32 -7.60 -1.93
CA PHE A 180 -8.76 -8.69 -1.13
C PHE A 180 -7.32 -8.40 -0.69
N VAL A 181 -6.48 -7.94 -1.62
CA VAL A 181 -5.09 -7.55 -1.35
C VAL A 181 -5.03 -6.41 -0.34
N SER A 182 -5.88 -5.40 -0.44
CA SER A 182 -5.91 -4.27 0.50
C SER A 182 -6.32 -4.70 1.92
N PHE A 183 -7.12 -5.76 2.03
CA PHE A 183 -7.55 -6.36 3.28
C PHE A 183 -6.45 -7.23 3.92
N LEU A 184 -5.67 -7.95 3.11
CA LEU A 184 -4.70 -8.98 3.52
C LEU A 184 -3.70 -8.58 4.64
N PRO A 185 -3.15 -7.34 4.71
CA PRO A 185 -2.30 -6.93 5.82
C PRO A 185 -2.97 -7.04 7.20
N ILE A 186 -4.30 -6.85 7.28
CA ILE A 186 -5.06 -6.86 8.54
C ILE A 186 -5.02 -8.27 9.19
N PRO A 187 -5.58 -9.34 8.56
CA PRO A 187 -5.56 -10.66 9.17
C PRO A 187 -4.14 -11.19 9.35
N LEU A 188 -3.19 -10.84 8.47
CA LEU A 188 -1.79 -11.22 8.65
C LEU A 188 -1.20 -10.65 9.93
N VAL A 189 -1.39 -9.36 10.20
CA VAL A 189 -0.87 -8.72 11.41
C VAL A 189 -1.60 -9.23 12.65
N VAL A 190 -2.92 -9.41 12.59
CA VAL A 190 -3.70 -10.00 13.69
C VAL A 190 -3.21 -11.42 13.99
N PHE A 191 -2.94 -12.24 12.97
CA PHE A 191 -2.35 -13.56 13.15
C PHE A 191 -0.97 -13.49 13.82
N THR A 192 -0.11 -12.53 13.45
CA THR A 192 1.18 -12.36 14.13
C THR A 192 1.08 -12.01 15.61
N LEU A 193 -0.04 -11.39 16.04
CA LEU A 193 -0.30 -11.03 17.42
C LEU A 193 -0.85 -12.20 18.24
N ILE A 194 -1.72 -13.01 17.64
CA ILE A 194 -2.38 -14.15 18.31
C ILE A 194 -1.42 -15.33 18.46
N VAL A 195 -0.61 -15.62 17.45
CA VAL A 195 0.28 -16.79 17.49
C VAL A 195 1.42 -16.55 18.47
N PRO A 196 1.60 -17.44 19.48
CA PRO A 196 2.69 -17.33 20.43
C PRO A 196 4.03 -17.34 19.73
N ARG A 197 4.90 -16.40 20.11
CA ARG A 197 6.24 -16.31 19.54
C ARG A 197 7.10 -17.41 20.14
N LYS A 198 7.71 -18.24 19.28
CA LYS A 198 8.66 -19.28 19.71
C LYS A 198 10.10 -18.77 19.80
N THR A 199 10.36 -17.58 19.26
CA THR A 199 11.69 -16.97 19.14
C THR A 199 11.64 -15.51 19.56
N ARG A 200 12.77 -14.96 19.99
CA ARG A 200 12.90 -13.55 20.33
C ARG A 200 12.52 -12.67 19.13
N LEU A 201 11.79 -11.59 19.40
CA LEU A 201 11.42 -10.60 18.39
C LEU A 201 12.67 -9.96 17.77
N GLU A 202 12.80 -10.03 16.45
CA GLU A 202 13.87 -9.32 15.74
C GLU A 202 13.50 -7.83 15.62
N LYS A 203 14.04 -7.01 16.53
CA LYS A 203 13.85 -5.56 16.49
C LYS A 203 14.52 -5.01 15.21
N PHE A 204 13.73 -4.39 14.33
CA PHE A 204 14.22 -3.68 13.14
C PHE A 204 13.74 -2.24 13.12
N GLY A 205 14.51 -1.38 12.44
CA GLY A 205 14.26 0.05 12.36
C GLY A 205 14.18 0.73 13.73
N SER A 206 13.75 1.99 13.74
CA SER A 206 13.60 2.75 14.98
C SER A 206 12.21 2.61 15.60
N GLY A 207 12.12 2.82 16.92
CA GLY A 207 10.85 2.99 17.64
C GLY A 207 10.11 1.70 17.98
N ARG A 208 9.10 1.86 18.85
CA ARG A 208 8.35 0.76 19.47
C ARG A 208 7.69 -0.17 18.45
N TRP A 209 7.64 -1.45 18.79
CA TRP A 209 6.98 -2.49 17.98
C TRP A 209 5.48 -2.21 17.79
N ARG A 210 4.79 -1.84 18.88
CA ARG A 210 3.36 -1.45 18.87
C ARG A 210 3.07 -0.35 17.83
N SER A 211 3.92 0.68 17.75
CA SER A 211 3.73 1.75 16.76
C SER A 211 3.79 1.25 15.32
N LYS A 212 4.65 0.28 15.00
CA LYS A 212 4.76 -0.29 13.65
C LYS A 212 3.47 -1.03 13.28
N ILE A 213 2.95 -1.84 14.21
CA ILE A 213 1.67 -2.54 14.06
C ILE A 213 0.52 -1.54 13.88
N THR A 214 0.40 -0.53 14.74
CA THR A 214 -0.66 0.48 14.65
C THR A 214 -0.60 1.23 13.33
N ILE A 215 0.59 1.66 12.89
CA ILE A 215 0.77 2.32 11.59
C ILE A 215 0.23 1.46 10.45
N LEU A 216 0.61 0.18 10.41
CA LEU A 216 0.19 -0.73 9.34
C LEU A 216 -1.30 -1.05 9.40
N LEU A 217 -1.86 -1.31 10.59
CA LEU A 217 -3.28 -1.59 10.73
C LEU A 217 -4.14 -0.38 10.34
N VAL A 218 -3.79 0.82 10.82
CA VAL A 218 -4.51 2.05 10.46
C VAL A 218 -4.45 2.30 8.96
N SER A 219 -3.27 2.20 8.34
CA SER A 219 -3.16 2.37 6.89
C SER A 219 -3.90 1.28 6.12
N ALA A 220 -3.85 0.02 6.56
CA ALA A 220 -4.56 -1.08 5.91
C ALA A 220 -6.08 -0.94 5.98
N VAL A 221 -6.63 -0.57 7.14
CA VAL A 221 -8.07 -0.34 7.31
C VAL A 221 -8.55 0.81 6.42
N LEU A 222 -7.84 1.93 6.41
CA LEU A 222 -8.16 3.08 5.57
C LEU A 222 -8.15 2.72 4.08
N LEU A 223 -7.10 2.04 3.62
CA LEU A 223 -6.98 1.60 2.22
C LEU A 223 -8.01 0.54 1.84
N CYS A 224 -8.31 -0.39 2.75
CA CYS A 224 -9.35 -1.39 2.57
C CYS A 224 -10.72 -0.74 2.41
N LEU A 225 -11.04 0.29 3.21
CA LEU A 225 -12.30 1.02 3.07
C LEU A 225 -12.46 1.61 1.67
N GLY A 226 -11.43 2.27 1.12
CA GLY A 226 -11.45 2.82 -0.24
C GLY A 226 -11.53 1.75 -1.33
N ALA A 227 -10.88 0.59 -1.15
CA ALA A 227 -10.95 -0.53 -2.08
C ALA A 227 -12.32 -1.22 -2.05
N SER A 228 -12.87 -1.47 -0.86
CA SER A 228 -14.19 -2.06 -0.66
C SER A 228 -15.31 -1.18 -1.20
N PHE A 229 -15.21 0.15 -1.06
CA PHE A 229 -16.17 1.07 -1.68
C PHE A 229 -16.16 0.94 -3.21
N ARG A 230 -14.98 0.92 -3.84
CA ARG A 230 -14.85 0.76 -5.30
C ARG A 230 -15.34 -0.59 -5.80
N ALA A 231 -14.92 -1.68 -5.16
CA ALA A 231 -15.37 -3.01 -5.54
C ALA A 231 -16.89 -3.14 -5.35
N GLY A 232 -17.41 -2.76 -4.17
CA GLY A 232 -18.82 -2.87 -3.84
C GLY A 232 -19.73 -2.04 -4.74
N THR A 233 -19.31 -0.85 -5.16
CA THR A 233 -20.06 -0.03 -6.11
C THR A 233 -20.02 -0.59 -7.52
N SER A 234 -18.89 -1.18 -7.97
CA SER A 234 -18.80 -1.84 -9.27
C SER A 234 -19.73 -3.05 -9.41
N TYR A 235 -19.96 -3.81 -8.33
CA TYR A 235 -20.90 -4.94 -8.31
C TYR A 235 -22.37 -4.53 -8.43
N ARG A 236 -22.71 -3.27 -8.17
CA ARG A 236 -24.08 -2.79 -8.37
C ARG A 236 -24.42 -2.76 -9.87
N ASN A 237 -25.71 -2.92 -10.17
CA ASN A 237 -26.20 -2.85 -11.53
C ASN A 237 -25.81 -1.49 -12.16
N PRO A 238 -25.25 -1.48 -13.39
CA PRO A 238 -24.88 -0.26 -14.07
C PRO A 238 -26.06 0.70 -14.16
N ARG A 239 -25.90 1.92 -13.65
CA ARG A 239 -26.93 2.95 -13.74
C ARG A 239 -26.67 3.89 -14.92
N PRO A 240 -27.71 4.37 -15.62
CA PRO A 240 -27.55 5.36 -16.68
C PRO A 240 -26.93 6.65 -16.14
N ARG A 241 -26.13 7.34 -16.98
CA ARG A 241 -25.56 8.66 -16.66
C ARG A 241 -26.61 9.69 -16.21
N ALA A 242 -27.82 9.63 -16.75
CA ALA A 242 -28.91 10.56 -16.42
C ALA A 242 -29.56 10.29 -15.05
N SER A 243 -29.33 9.13 -14.44
CA SER A 243 -29.94 8.74 -13.16
C SER A 243 -28.91 8.11 -12.21
N PRO A 244 -27.89 8.88 -11.76
CA PRO A 244 -26.88 8.38 -10.84
C PRO A 244 -27.47 8.07 -9.45
N ALA A 245 -26.96 7.02 -8.80
CA ALA A 245 -27.19 6.77 -7.37
C ALA A 245 -26.31 7.65 -6.47
N TRP A 246 -26.60 7.64 -5.16
CA TRP A 246 -25.88 8.43 -4.15
C TRP A 246 -24.36 8.17 -4.13
N TYR A 247 -23.92 6.94 -4.38
CA TYR A 247 -22.50 6.56 -4.38
C TYR A 247 -21.73 7.02 -5.62
N HIS A 248 -22.43 7.56 -6.64
CA HIS A 248 -21.79 8.22 -7.78
C HIS A 248 -21.50 9.70 -7.52
N ALA A 249 -21.89 10.25 -6.36
CA ALA A 249 -21.67 11.65 -6.04
C ALA A 249 -20.17 12.01 -6.03
N LYS A 250 -19.87 13.28 -6.35
CA LYS A 250 -18.51 13.84 -6.37
C LYS A 250 -17.79 13.67 -5.04
N TRP A 251 -18.48 13.90 -3.92
CA TRP A 251 -17.87 13.74 -2.61
C TRP A 251 -17.42 12.30 -2.35
N CYS A 252 -18.16 11.28 -2.81
CA CYS A 252 -17.73 9.88 -2.69
C CYS A 252 -16.44 9.64 -3.47
N PHE A 253 -16.37 10.17 -4.69
CA PHE A 253 -15.17 10.06 -5.52
C PHE A 253 -13.94 10.64 -4.81
N TYR A 254 -14.02 11.88 -4.35
CA TYR A 254 -12.89 12.55 -3.70
C TYR A 254 -12.51 11.91 -2.36
N PHE A 255 -13.49 11.52 -1.56
CA PHE A 255 -13.25 10.93 -0.26
C PHE A 255 -12.60 9.55 -0.36
N PHE A 256 -13.22 8.62 -1.10
CA PHE A 256 -12.77 7.23 -1.17
C PHE A 256 -11.54 6.99 -2.04
N ASN A 257 -11.27 7.88 -3.02
CA ASN A 257 -10.10 7.73 -3.90
C ASN A 257 -8.92 8.63 -3.53
N PHE A 258 -9.12 9.77 -2.87
CA PHE A 258 -8.03 10.74 -2.69
C PHE A 258 -7.85 11.19 -1.24
N ALA A 259 -8.93 11.46 -0.49
CA ALA A 259 -8.80 11.88 0.91
C ALA A 259 -8.15 10.80 1.77
N ILE A 260 -8.67 9.57 1.69
CA ILE A 260 -8.11 8.40 2.40
C ILE A 260 -6.64 8.20 2.06
N GLU A 261 -6.29 8.25 0.77
CA GLU A 261 -4.91 8.04 0.33
C GLU A 261 -3.98 9.16 0.79
N THR A 262 -4.46 10.41 0.76
CA THR A 262 -3.74 11.57 1.29
C THR A 262 -3.44 11.38 2.77
N VAL A 263 -4.42 10.95 3.58
CA VAL A 263 -4.20 10.66 5.00
C VAL A 263 -3.11 9.61 5.19
N VAL A 264 -3.13 8.52 4.42
CA VAL A 264 -2.11 7.46 4.50
C VAL A 264 -0.72 7.97 4.10
N VAL A 265 -0.63 8.79 3.05
CA VAL A 265 0.63 9.38 2.57
C VAL A 265 1.26 10.27 3.64
N TYR A 266 0.45 11.12 4.28
CA TYR A 266 0.89 12.00 5.36
C TYR A 266 1.21 11.22 6.63
N LEU A 267 0.44 10.17 6.94
CA LEU A 267 0.73 9.26 8.06
C LEU A 267 2.14 8.66 7.90
N TYR A 268 2.49 8.18 6.70
CA TYR A 268 3.83 7.63 6.44
C TYR A 268 4.93 8.69 6.52
N LEU A 269 4.65 9.90 6.04
CA LEU A 269 5.60 11.01 6.04
C LEU A 269 5.90 11.48 7.48
N LEU A 270 4.85 11.80 8.24
CA LEU A 270 4.94 12.38 9.58
C LEU A 270 5.45 11.38 10.61
N LEU A 271 5.00 10.13 10.55
CA LEU A 271 5.43 9.09 11.50
C LEU A 271 6.81 8.52 11.15
N ARG A 272 7.51 9.07 10.16
CA ARG A 272 8.86 8.66 9.74
C ARG A 272 8.95 7.15 9.52
N VAL A 273 8.02 6.64 8.71
CA VAL A 273 7.97 5.22 8.33
C VAL A 273 9.28 4.77 7.70
N ASP A 274 9.99 5.68 7.04
CA ASP A 274 11.34 5.47 6.51
C ASP A 274 12.34 4.96 7.54
N ARG A 275 12.27 5.46 8.78
CA ARG A 275 13.15 5.03 9.88
C ARG A 275 12.57 3.83 10.61
N ARG A 276 11.25 3.81 10.84
CA ARG A 276 10.58 2.75 11.59
C ARG A 276 10.63 1.41 10.88
N PHE A 277 10.45 1.39 9.56
CA PHE A 277 10.40 0.15 8.80
C PHE A 277 11.72 -0.19 8.11
N HIS A 278 12.82 0.53 8.39
CA HIS A 278 14.12 0.25 7.79
C HIS A 278 14.65 -1.14 8.16
N ILE A 279 15.19 -1.86 7.17
CA ILE A 279 15.86 -3.15 7.35
C ILE A 279 17.28 -3.03 6.82
N PRO A 280 18.28 -3.65 7.47
CA PRO A 280 19.65 -3.69 6.98
C PRO A 280 19.74 -4.17 5.52
N ASN A 281 20.70 -3.62 4.77
CA ASN A 281 20.87 -4.01 3.37
C ASN A 281 21.33 -5.47 3.28
N GLY A 282 20.70 -6.26 2.39
CA GLY A 282 21.14 -7.61 2.11
C GLY A 282 20.62 -8.68 3.06
N SER A 283 19.64 -8.39 3.93
CA SER A 283 18.97 -9.41 4.75
C SER A 283 18.35 -10.52 3.88
N LYS A 284 18.81 -11.75 4.07
CA LYS A 284 18.46 -12.96 3.32
C LYS A 284 17.88 -14.08 4.19
N GLY A 285 17.98 -14.00 5.52
CA GLY A 285 17.48 -15.03 6.43
C GLY A 285 17.10 -14.52 7.82
N ALA A 286 16.64 -15.46 8.65
CA ALA A 286 16.32 -15.22 10.06
C ALA A 286 17.57 -14.73 10.81
N GLY A 287 17.40 -13.72 11.66
CA GLY A 287 18.45 -13.03 12.40
C GLY A 287 19.00 -11.79 11.68
N ASP A 288 18.78 -11.65 10.37
CA ASP A 288 19.38 -10.54 9.60
C ASP A 288 18.74 -9.18 9.87
N TYR A 289 17.56 -9.13 10.51
CA TYR A 289 16.91 -7.85 10.85
C TYR A 289 17.56 -7.19 12.07
N SER A 290 18.07 -7.97 13.01
CA SER A 290 18.77 -7.50 14.22
C SER A 290 20.28 -7.31 14.03
N GLY A 291 20.89 -8.01 13.06
CA GLY A 291 22.34 -7.96 12.80
C GLY A 291 22.92 -6.60 12.38
N GLY A 292 22.07 -5.63 12.01
CA GLY A 292 22.52 -4.30 11.60
C GLY A 292 22.99 -3.37 12.73
N VAL A 293 22.85 -3.78 14.00
CA VAL A 293 23.29 -2.94 15.14
C VAL A 293 24.81 -2.99 15.34
N ASN A 294 25.51 -4.01 14.81
CA ASN A 294 26.96 -4.20 15.02
C ASN A 294 27.82 -4.20 13.74
N SER A 295 27.30 -3.78 12.59
CA SER A 295 28.11 -3.72 11.36
C SER A 295 28.61 -2.30 11.11
N GLU A 296 29.71 -1.94 11.77
CA GLU A 296 30.56 -0.84 11.27
C GLU A 296 31.04 -1.17 9.85
N PRO A 297 31.04 -0.19 8.92
CA PRO A 297 31.53 -0.42 7.58
C PRO A 297 33.06 -0.58 7.58
N GLY A 298 33.54 -1.83 7.54
CA GLY A 298 34.96 -2.10 7.31
C GLY A 298 35.52 -3.40 7.88
N VAL A 299 34.80 -4.10 8.78
CA VAL A 299 35.32 -5.32 9.41
C VAL A 299 34.74 -6.57 8.72
N PRO A 300 35.56 -7.46 8.14
CA PRO A 300 35.07 -8.73 7.60
C PRO A 300 34.42 -9.53 8.71
N ALA A 301 33.23 -10.08 8.46
CA ALA A 301 32.54 -10.94 9.41
C ALA A 301 33.41 -12.17 9.73
N THR A 302 34.09 -12.13 10.88
CA THR A 302 34.80 -13.30 11.41
C THR A 302 33.76 -14.34 11.77
N ARG A 303 33.77 -15.41 11.00
CA ARG A 303 32.94 -16.60 11.15
C ARG A 303 33.36 -17.33 12.43
N GLY A 304 32.88 -16.89 13.59
CA GLY A 304 33.38 -17.41 14.86
C GLY A 304 32.57 -17.01 16.09
N SER A 305 31.34 -17.50 16.20
CA SER A 305 30.84 -17.98 17.50
C SER A 305 29.69 -18.95 17.25
N ARG A 306 29.97 -20.25 17.45
CA ARG A 306 28.93 -21.26 17.56
C ARG A 306 28.05 -20.87 18.75
N PHE A 307 26.76 -20.69 18.51
CA PHE A 307 25.77 -20.40 19.52
C PHE A 307 25.75 -21.56 20.53
N SER A 308 26.02 -21.25 21.80
CA SER A 308 25.78 -22.16 22.91
C SER A 308 24.29 -22.53 22.92
N MET A 309 24.03 -23.82 22.82
CA MET A 309 22.71 -24.41 22.83
C MET A 309 22.28 -24.55 24.30
N GLY A 310 21.36 -23.69 24.74
CA GLY A 310 20.87 -23.76 26.11
C GLY A 310 19.81 -22.69 26.40
N SER A 311 18.59 -22.89 25.94
CA SER A 311 17.41 -22.39 26.66
C SER A 311 16.16 -23.11 26.13
N THR A 312 15.72 -24.05 26.94
CA THR A 312 14.41 -24.69 26.95
C THR A 312 13.30 -23.63 26.87
N HIS A 313 12.45 -23.75 25.86
CA HIS A 313 11.06 -23.28 25.75
C HIS A 313 10.55 -22.28 26.83
N ARG A 314 11.16 -21.08 26.94
CA ARG A 314 10.69 -20.04 27.87
C ARG A 314 9.55 -19.25 27.22
N VAL A 315 8.39 -19.28 27.86
CA VAL A 315 7.27 -18.39 27.55
C VAL A 315 7.65 -16.99 28.04
N LEU A 316 7.70 -16.01 27.13
CA LEU A 316 8.02 -14.62 27.45
C LEU A 316 6.86 -14.00 28.24
N SER A 317 7.18 -13.17 29.26
CA SER A 317 6.16 -12.45 30.04
C SER A 317 5.49 -11.36 29.21
N GLU A 318 4.29 -10.93 29.61
CA GLU A 318 3.55 -9.84 28.95
C GLU A 318 4.44 -8.58 28.82
N GLU A 319 5.16 -8.23 29.88
CA GLU A 319 6.10 -7.10 29.92
C GLU A 319 7.29 -7.28 28.95
N GLU A 320 7.86 -8.48 28.80
CA GLU A 320 8.92 -8.72 27.79
C GLU A 320 8.39 -8.72 26.35
N VAL A 321 7.09 -8.98 26.17
CA VAL A 321 6.40 -9.00 24.87
C VAL A 321 5.95 -7.60 24.46
N PHE A 322 5.67 -6.72 25.44
CA PHE A 322 4.97 -5.46 25.23
C PHE A 322 5.71 -4.21 25.70
N ASP A 323 6.64 -4.34 26.65
CA ASP A 323 7.47 -3.27 27.18
C ASP A 323 8.95 -3.47 26.83
N ASP A 324 9.71 -2.38 26.92
CA ASP A 324 11.06 -2.24 26.35
C ASP A 324 12.17 -2.82 27.27
N GLU A 325 11.85 -3.64 28.27
CA GLU A 325 12.86 -4.22 29.16
C GLU A 325 13.60 -5.40 28.51
N MET A 326 14.93 -5.38 28.65
CA MET A 326 15.74 -6.56 28.32
C MET A 326 15.56 -7.60 29.42
N PRO A 327 15.57 -8.91 29.11
CA PRO A 327 15.52 -9.93 30.15
C PRO A 327 16.72 -9.71 31.06
N THR A 328 16.48 -9.45 32.34
CA THR A 328 17.49 -9.68 33.37
C THR A 328 17.81 -11.16 33.31
N GLY A 329 19.01 -11.49 32.85
CA GLY A 329 19.51 -12.86 32.88
C GLY A 329 19.43 -13.35 34.32
N ASP A 330 19.01 -14.61 34.50
CA ASP A 330 18.99 -15.24 35.81
C ASP A 330 20.41 -15.23 36.40
N GLU A 331 20.72 -14.23 37.24
CA GLU A 331 21.79 -14.32 38.22
C GLU A 331 21.36 -15.37 39.24
N LYS A 332 21.76 -16.62 39.01
CA LYS A 332 21.83 -17.61 40.08
C LYS A 332 23.26 -18.12 40.24
N SER A 333 23.89 -17.51 41.23
CA SER A 333 24.80 -18.11 42.22
C SER A 333 26.03 -18.85 41.70
N ILE A 334 27.10 -18.10 41.48
CA ILE A 334 28.47 -18.56 41.76
C ILE A 334 28.83 -18.02 43.15
N GLU A 335 28.36 -18.69 44.20
CA GLU A 335 28.93 -18.55 45.55
C GLU A 335 28.87 -19.93 46.20
N GLY A 336 30.04 -20.50 46.49
CA GLY A 336 30.15 -21.77 47.23
C GLY A 336 31.18 -22.78 46.73
N GLN A 337 32.39 -22.36 46.38
CA GLN A 337 33.59 -23.21 46.48
C GLN A 337 34.76 -22.33 46.97
N VAL A 338 35.01 -22.32 48.27
CA VAL A 338 36.16 -22.95 48.98
C VAL A 338 35.89 -22.81 50.47
#